data_AF-A0A7V2X6V9-F1
#
_entry.id   AF-A0A7V2X6V9-F1
#
_cell.length_a   1.000
_cell.length_b   1.000
_cell.length_c   1.000
_cell.angle_alpha   90.00
_cell.angle_beta   90.00
_cell.angle_gamma   90.00
#
_symmetry.space_group_name_H-M   'P 1'
#
loop_
_entity.id
_entity.type
_entity.pdbx_description
1 polymer ?
#
loop_
_entity_poly.entity_id
_entity_poly.type
_entity_poly.pdbx_seq_one_letter_code
_entity_poly.pdbx_strand_id
1 'polypeptide(L)'
;AARELGQGWKVNPYVVIKPGTTFTMAEIQGPAIINHIWLTPAGDYRLMILRFYWDGEETPSVEVPVGDFFAAGWGMGKEPKIGSLAVCVNPGSGFNSYWQMPFRKSCKVTMENLADKDAVLYYQITYSLEPVPEDAAYFHAQFRRVNPLPYKEVYTIVDGIRGRGQYVGTYLNHGANSEGWWGEGEIKFYIDGDTDFPTICGTGEEDYFCGSYGFRERKEGDQYVYDSFSSPYTGFYHVPWKGSQRRFGMYRWHITDPIRFREDLKVTIQALGWQSEGRYLPLQDDLSSVAFWYQTEPHAPYPPLPEKEKLVIDWSSK
;
A
#
# COMPACT_ATOMS: atom_id res chain seq x y z
N ALA A 1 19.26 13.52 -25.70
CA ALA A 1 18.98 12.52 -26.75
C ALA A 1 18.43 13.16 -28.02
N ALA A 2 17.40 14.03 -27.95
CA ALA A 2 16.72 14.57 -29.13
C ALA A 2 17.35 15.82 -29.79
N ARG A 3 18.63 16.11 -29.54
CA ARG A 3 19.27 17.37 -30.01
C ARG A 3 19.24 17.55 -31.53
N GLU A 4 19.12 16.46 -32.29
CA GLU A 4 19.12 16.43 -33.77
C GLU A 4 17.71 16.20 -34.36
N LEU A 5 16.68 15.95 -33.53
CA LEU A 5 15.35 15.53 -34.03
C LEU A 5 14.39 16.71 -34.28
N GLY A 6 14.65 17.87 -33.68
CA GLY A 6 13.77 19.05 -33.79
C GLY A 6 12.53 18.99 -32.90
N GLN A 7 11.64 19.97 -33.05
CA GLN A 7 10.45 20.15 -32.22
C GLN A 7 9.40 19.06 -32.48
N GLY A 8 8.72 18.62 -31.42
CA GLY A 8 7.70 17.56 -31.46
C GLY A 8 8.22 16.16 -31.13
N TRP A 9 9.54 15.95 -31.11
CA TRP A 9 10.15 14.71 -30.68
C TRP A 9 10.41 14.69 -29.17
N LYS A 10 10.41 13.48 -28.61
CA LYS A 10 10.65 13.21 -27.19
C LYS A 10 12.01 13.74 -26.72
N VAL A 11 12.02 14.74 -25.84
CA VAL A 11 13.26 15.36 -25.34
C VAL A 11 13.80 14.69 -24.08
N ASN A 12 12.97 14.60 -23.04
CA ASN A 12 13.31 13.95 -21.76
C ASN A 12 12.08 13.17 -21.25
N PRO A 13 12.15 11.84 -21.06
CA PRO A 13 11.02 11.05 -20.59
C PRO A 13 10.77 11.08 -19.08
N TYR A 14 11.70 11.60 -18.29
CA TYR A 14 11.69 11.44 -16.83
C TYR A 14 12.10 12.71 -16.12
N VAL A 15 11.83 12.72 -14.82
CA VAL A 15 12.30 13.73 -13.89
C VAL A 15 13.28 13.11 -12.90
N VAL A 16 14.25 13.91 -12.47
CA VAL A 16 15.18 13.55 -11.40
C VAL A 16 14.75 14.31 -10.15
N ILE A 17 14.41 13.59 -9.08
CA ILE A 17 14.01 14.15 -7.80
C ILE A 17 15.23 14.10 -6.89
N LYS A 18 15.76 15.28 -6.54
CA LYS A 18 16.98 15.41 -5.74
C LYS A 18 16.75 14.97 -4.29
N PRO A 19 17.81 14.59 -3.56
CA PRO A 19 17.74 14.26 -2.14
C PRO A 19 17.01 15.33 -1.32
N GLY A 20 16.08 14.92 -0.47
CA GLY A 20 15.32 15.83 0.40
C GLY A 20 14.40 16.81 -0.32
N THR A 21 14.12 16.60 -1.61
CA THR A 21 13.24 17.50 -2.37
C THR A 21 11.91 16.85 -2.73
N THR A 22 10.90 17.71 -2.89
CA THR A 22 9.57 17.32 -3.36
C THR A 22 9.37 17.80 -4.79
N PHE A 23 8.95 16.90 -5.66
CA PHE A 23 8.58 17.18 -7.03
C PHE A 23 7.05 17.17 -7.18
N THR A 24 6.49 18.23 -7.74
CA THR A 24 5.06 18.28 -8.09
C THR A 24 4.81 17.54 -9.40
N MET A 25 4.10 16.41 -9.32
CA MET A 25 3.74 15.59 -10.47
C MET A 25 2.55 16.16 -11.25
N ALA A 26 1.57 16.72 -10.53
CA ALA A 26 0.42 17.36 -11.15
C ALA A 26 -0.18 18.43 -10.25
N GLU A 27 -0.68 19.49 -10.87
CA GLU A 27 -1.60 20.48 -10.28
C GLU A 27 -2.76 20.65 -11.26
N ILE A 28 -3.93 20.15 -10.86
CA ILE A 28 -5.13 20.09 -11.70
C ILE A 28 -6.17 21.03 -11.10
N GLN A 29 -6.81 21.85 -11.94
CA GLN A 29 -7.84 22.79 -11.54
C GLN A 29 -9.21 22.38 -12.09
N GLY A 30 -10.25 22.65 -11.32
CA GLY A 30 -11.63 22.31 -11.66
C GLY A 30 -12.03 20.91 -11.18
N PRO A 31 -13.33 20.57 -11.28
CA PRO A 31 -13.82 19.25 -10.94
C PRO A 31 -13.32 18.23 -11.97
N ALA A 32 -12.79 17.12 -11.47
CA ALA A 32 -12.25 16.06 -12.30
C ALA A 32 -12.19 14.71 -11.56
N ILE A 33 -11.96 13.64 -12.31
CA ILE A 33 -11.67 12.32 -11.78
C ILE A 33 -10.33 11.87 -12.35
N ILE A 34 -9.35 11.54 -11.50
CA ILE A 34 -8.17 10.79 -11.94
C ILE A 34 -8.61 9.36 -12.19
N ASN A 35 -8.39 8.90 -13.43
CA ASN A 35 -8.89 7.60 -13.90
C ASN A 35 -7.78 6.57 -14.00
N HIS A 36 -6.54 7.03 -14.22
CA HIS A 36 -5.37 6.17 -14.34
C HIS A 36 -4.09 6.91 -14.00
N ILE A 37 -3.21 6.22 -13.29
CA ILE A 37 -1.83 6.64 -13.05
C ILE A 37 -0.91 5.55 -13.53
N TRP A 38 0.04 5.89 -14.39
CA TRP A 38 1.17 5.05 -14.73
C TRP A 38 2.45 5.69 -14.19
N LEU A 39 3.34 4.90 -13.60
CA LEU A 39 4.69 5.35 -13.29
C LEU A 39 5.73 4.21 -13.32
N THR A 40 6.99 4.58 -13.50
CA THR A 40 8.14 3.72 -13.23
C THR A 40 9.14 4.50 -12.37
N PRO A 41 9.26 4.15 -11.07
CA PRO A 41 10.22 4.75 -10.17
C PRO A 41 11.54 3.99 -10.21
N ALA A 42 12.65 4.71 -10.14
CA ALA A 42 13.98 4.16 -9.91
C ALA A 42 14.64 4.91 -8.75
N GLY A 43 14.94 4.18 -7.68
CA GLY A 43 15.35 4.74 -6.39
C GLY A 43 14.96 3.79 -5.27
N ASP A 44 14.99 4.28 -4.03
CA ASP A 44 14.44 3.53 -2.90
C ASP A 44 12.94 3.78 -2.80
N TYR A 45 12.13 2.78 -3.14
CA TYR A 45 10.67 2.91 -3.16
C TYR A 45 10.08 3.25 -1.82
N ARG A 46 10.74 2.88 -0.72
CA ARG A 46 10.25 3.17 0.61
C ARG A 46 10.54 4.59 1.08
N LEU A 47 11.45 5.27 0.38
CA LEU A 47 11.82 6.66 0.62
C LEU A 47 11.27 7.63 -0.43
N MET A 48 10.57 7.12 -1.44
CA MET A 48 9.84 7.91 -2.42
C MET A 48 8.38 8.05 -1.97
N ILE A 49 8.02 9.18 -1.36
CA ILE A 49 6.71 9.38 -0.73
C ILE A 49 5.76 10.07 -1.71
N LEU A 50 4.70 9.36 -2.08
CA LEU A 50 3.63 9.83 -2.94
C LEU A 50 2.53 10.47 -2.08
N ARG A 51 2.14 11.69 -2.43
CA ARG A 51 1.05 12.42 -1.77
C ARG A 51 0.03 13.00 -2.71
N PHE A 52 -1.23 13.03 -2.25
CA PHE A 52 -2.34 13.69 -2.93
C PHE A 52 -3.06 14.61 -1.96
N TYR A 53 -3.43 15.77 -2.46
CA TYR A 53 -4.17 16.80 -1.74
C TYR A 53 -5.41 17.15 -2.57
N TRP A 54 -6.59 17.05 -1.96
CA TRP A 54 -7.85 17.32 -2.63
C TRP A 54 -8.33 18.73 -2.29
N ASP A 55 -8.89 19.44 -3.26
CA ASP A 55 -9.65 20.67 -3.10
C ASP A 55 -9.01 21.78 -2.26
N GLY A 56 -7.67 21.82 -2.25
CA GLY A 56 -6.88 22.82 -1.53
C GLY A 56 -6.56 22.46 -0.07
N GLU A 57 -6.77 21.21 0.34
CA GLU A 57 -6.39 20.72 1.66
C GLU A 57 -4.91 20.92 1.96
N GLU A 58 -4.60 21.31 3.20
CA GLU A 58 -3.23 21.45 3.69
C GLU A 58 -2.60 20.09 4.04
N THR A 59 -3.41 19.15 4.51
CA THR A 59 -3.01 17.79 4.84
C THR A 59 -3.28 16.83 3.68
N PRO A 60 -2.39 15.86 3.43
CA PRO A 60 -2.60 14.93 2.34
C PRO A 60 -3.67 13.88 2.70
N SER A 61 -4.56 13.63 1.75
CA SER A 61 -5.54 12.53 1.79
C SER A 61 -4.94 11.21 1.31
N VAL A 62 -3.80 11.23 0.64
CA VAL A 62 -2.98 10.04 0.38
C VAL A 62 -1.55 10.35 0.83
N GLU A 63 -0.96 9.52 1.69
CA GLU A 63 0.45 9.63 2.07
C GLU A 63 1.06 8.24 2.26
N VAL A 64 1.87 7.83 1.29
CA VAL A 64 2.35 6.46 1.16
C VAL A 64 3.71 6.41 0.45
N PRO A 65 4.59 5.47 0.79
CA PRO A 65 5.70 5.15 -0.10
C PRO A 65 5.19 4.58 -1.43
N VAL A 66 5.85 4.96 -2.54
CA VAL A 66 5.38 4.63 -3.89
C VAL A 66 5.28 3.12 -4.10
N GLY A 67 6.23 2.33 -3.61
CA GLY A 67 6.20 0.87 -3.75
C GLY A 67 4.96 0.27 -3.11
N ASP A 68 4.64 0.68 -1.89
CA ASP A 68 3.51 0.13 -1.14
C ASP A 68 2.15 0.48 -1.74
N PHE A 69 1.99 1.69 -2.30
CA PHE A 69 0.74 2.06 -2.99
C PHE A 69 0.40 1.09 -4.14
N PHE A 70 1.40 0.60 -4.86
CA PHE A 70 1.22 -0.34 -5.96
C PHE A 70 1.43 -1.81 -5.55
N ALA A 71 1.32 -2.12 -4.26
CA ALA A 71 1.51 -3.47 -3.73
C ALA A 71 2.88 -4.09 -4.09
N ALA A 72 3.93 -3.27 -4.13
CA ALA A 72 5.33 -3.62 -4.42
C ALA A 72 6.28 -3.07 -3.32
N GLY A 73 5.86 -3.20 -2.06
CA GLY A 73 6.53 -2.63 -0.90
C GLY A 73 7.91 -3.21 -0.60
N TRP A 74 8.27 -4.40 -1.08
CA TRP A 74 9.63 -4.95 -0.89
C TRP A 74 10.73 -4.20 -1.66
N GLY A 75 10.36 -3.20 -2.46
CA GLY A 75 11.32 -2.29 -3.08
C GLY A 75 11.81 -2.74 -4.45
N MET A 76 12.72 -1.94 -5.01
CA MET A 76 13.14 -2.05 -6.40
C MET A 76 13.84 -3.38 -6.69
N GLY A 77 13.44 -4.04 -7.79
CA GLY A 77 13.94 -5.36 -8.19
C GLY A 77 13.29 -6.53 -7.46
N LYS A 78 12.29 -6.27 -6.60
CA LYS A 78 11.51 -7.25 -5.83
C LYS A 78 10.01 -7.14 -6.12
N GLU A 79 9.65 -6.45 -7.19
CA GLU A 79 8.28 -6.18 -7.56
C GLU A 79 7.57 -7.47 -7.99
N PRO A 80 6.35 -7.73 -7.49
CA PRO A 80 5.52 -8.82 -8.01
C PRO A 80 4.98 -8.47 -9.40
N LYS A 81 4.56 -9.47 -10.16
CA LYS A 81 3.68 -9.25 -11.31
C LYS A 81 2.24 -9.27 -10.83
N ILE A 82 1.54 -8.15 -10.95
CA ILE A 82 0.15 -8.02 -10.49
C ILE A 82 -0.74 -7.70 -11.68
N GLY A 83 -1.78 -8.52 -11.87
CA GLY A 83 -2.91 -8.26 -12.77
C GLY A 83 -4.21 -8.22 -11.98
N SER A 84 -4.48 -7.08 -11.32
CA SER A 84 -5.71 -6.82 -10.57
C SER A 84 -6.48 -5.65 -11.18
N LEU A 85 -7.72 -5.42 -10.71
CA LEU A 85 -8.55 -4.32 -11.22
C LEU A 85 -8.08 -2.94 -10.75
N ALA A 86 -7.63 -2.83 -9.49
CA ALA A 86 -7.24 -1.56 -8.90
C ALA A 86 -5.78 -1.19 -9.19
N VAL A 87 -4.90 -2.18 -9.18
CA VAL A 87 -3.45 -2.01 -9.33
C VAL A 87 -2.91 -3.06 -10.30
N CYS A 88 -2.01 -2.65 -11.20
CA CYS A 88 -1.26 -3.55 -12.05
C CYS A 88 0.23 -3.22 -11.99
N VAL A 89 1.05 -4.26 -11.78
CA VAL A 89 2.51 -4.15 -11.78
C VAL A 89 3.05 -5.01 -12.91
N ASN A 90 3.51 -4.33 -13.95
CA ASN A 90 4.13 -4.94 -15.13
C ASN A 90 5.66 -5.00 -14.98
N PRO A 91 6.35 -5.83 -15.80
CA PRO A 91 7.80 -6.01 -15.70
C PRO A 91 8.59 -4.70 -15.72
N GLY A 92 9.67 -4.63 -14.94
CA GLY A 92 10.55 -3.45 -14.89
C GLY A 92 9.90 -2.25 -14.21
N SER A 93 9.14 -2.50 -13.14
CA SER A 93 8.51 -1.46 -12.33
C SER A 93 7.47 -0.64 -13.09
N GLY A 94 6.71 -1.29 -13.98
CA GLY A 94 5.60 -0.68 -14.71
C GLY A 94 4.35 -0.59 -13.85
N PHE A 95 4.29 0.38 -12.96
CA PHE A 95 3.22 0.54 -11.98
C PHE A 95 2.00 1.25 -12.58
N ASN A 96 0.82 0.70 -12.35
CA ASN A 96 -0.45 1.21 -12.84
C ASN A 96 -1.47 1.20 -11.70
N SER A 97 -2.21 2.30 -11.56
CA SER A 97 -3.35 2.41 -10.66
C SER A 97 -4.57 2.85 -11.45
N TYR A 98 -5.70 2.20 -11.16
CA TYR A 98 -7.00 2.44 -11.79
C TYR A 98 -8.06 2.87 -10.76
N TRP A 99 -7.63 3.16 -9.52
CA TRP A 99 -8.50 3.79 -8.53
C TRP A 99 -9.05 5.10 -9.11
N GLN A 100 -10.37 5.28 -9.03
CA GLN A 100 -11.01 6.52 -9.44
C GLN A 100 -10.83 7.54 -8.33
N MET A 101 -10.24 8.70 -8.59
CA MET A 101 -9.97 9.70 -7.55
C MET A 101 -10.68 11.01 -7.91
N PRO A 102 -11.96 11.17 -7.51
CA PRO A 102 -12.72 12.38 -7.79
C PRO A 102 -12.28 13.54 -6.88
N PHE A 103 -12.32 14.76 -7.41
CA PHE A 103 -12.14 16.01 -6.67
C PHE A 103 -12.97 17.13 -7.32
N ARG A 104 -13.39 18.15 -6.55
CA ARG A 104 -14.38 19.14 -7.01
C ARG A 104 -13.81 20.50 -7.37
N LYS A 105 -12.64 20.87 -6.83
CA LYS A 105 -12.00 22.17 -6.99
C LYS A 105 -10.60 22.04 -7.57
N SER A 106 -9.78 21.17 -7.00
CA SER A 106 -8.38 21.00 -7.42
C SER A 106 -7.77 19.72 -6.90
N CYS A 107 -6.68 19.30 -7.53
CA CYS A 107 -5.85 18.20 -7.07
C CYS A 107 -4.37 18.59 -7.18
N LYS A 108 -3.59 18.30 -6.14
CA LYS A 108 -2.13 18.36 -6.18
C LYS A 108 -1.55 16.98 -5.89
N VAL A 109 -0.67 16.50 -6.76
CA VAL A 109 0.05 15.24 -6.59
C VAL A 109 1.54 15.52 -6.50
N THR A 110 2.20 14.98 -5.48
CA THR A 110 3.64 15.19 -5.25
C THR A 110 4.38 13.89 -4.98
N MET A 111 5.66 13.85 -5.37
CA MET A 111 6.61 12.80 -5.00
C MET A 111 7.79 13.42 -4.25
N GLU A 112 7.98 13.05 -2.99
CA GLU A 112 9.14 13.43 -2.18
C GLU A 112 10.21 12.34 -2.20
N ASN A 113 11.48 12.73 -2.27
CA ASN A 113 12.60 11.80 -2.13
C ASN A 113 13.32 12.02 -0.79
N LEU A 114 13.12 11.11 0.16
CA LEU A 114 13.78 11.13 1.48
C LEU A 114 15.19 10.50 1.46
N ALA A 115 15.62 9.91 0.34
CA ALA A 115 16.95 9.30 0.24
C ALA A 115 18.06 10.34 0.08
N ASP A 116 19.30 9.92 0.34
CA ASP A 116 20.50 10.76 0.12
C ASP A 116 21.02 10.69 -1.32
N LYS A 117 20.25 10.06 -2.21
CA LYS A 117 20.59 9.85 -3.62
C LYS A 117 19.44 10.33 -4.50
N ASP A 118 19.77 10.74 -5.71
CA ASP A 118 18.79 11.07 -6.74
C ASP A 118 17.83 9.90 -6.97
N ALA A 119 16.54 10.20 -7.08
CA ALA A 119 15.52 9.29 -7.59
C ALA A 119 15.12 9.71 -9.01
N VAL A 120 14.76 8.75 -9.84
CA VAL A 120 14.25 8.98 -11.19
C VAL A 120 12.80 8.53 -11.25
N LEU A 121 11.95 9.34 -11.87
CA LEU A 121 10.54 9.02 -12.04
C LEU A 121 10.10 9.29 -13.48
N TYR A 122 9.48 8.30 -14.08
CA TYR A 122 8.67 8.46 -15.29
C TYR A 122 7.22 8.30 -14.85
N TYR A 123 6.32 9.14 -15.34
CA TYR A 123 4.92 9.06 -14.93
C TYR A 123 3.98 9.64 -15.98
N GLN A 124 2.71 9.26 -15.85
CA GLN A 124 1.57 9.82 -16.53
C GLN A 124 0.38 9.79 -15.56
N ILE A 125 -0.32 10.91 -15.43
CA ILE A 125 -1.58 11.01 -14.71
C ILE A 125 -2.65 11.33 -15.74
N THR A 126 -3.64 10.47 -15.84
CA THR A 126 -4.76 10.58 -16.79
C THR A 126 -6.04 10.84 -16.02
N TYR A 127 -6.77 11.89 -16.42
CA TYR A 127 -7.98 12.34 -15.75
C TYR A 127 -9.02 12.85 -16.76
N SER A 128 -10.28 12.90 -16.34
CA SER A 128 -11.39 13.53 -17.07
C SER A 128 -11.88 14.77 -16.32
N LEU A 129 -12.00 15.90 -17.03
CA LEU A 129 -12.68 17.08 -16.51
C LEU A 129 -14.19 16.87 -16.64
N GLU A 130 -14.87 16.77 -15.51
CA GLU A 130 -16.30 16.50 -15.47
C GLU A 130 -16.92 16.95 -14.14
N PRO A 131 -18.24 17.21 -14.08
CA PRO A 131 -18.92 17.47 -12.82
C PRO A 131 -18.79 16.28 -11.88
N VAL A 132 -18.28 16.51 -10.67
CA VAL A 132 -18.24 15.52 -9.59
C VAL A 132 -19.43 15.77 -8.65
N PRO A 133 -20.28 14.76 -8.36
CA PRO A 133 -21.41 14.92 -7.44
C PRO A 133 -21.01 15.45 -6.08
N GLU A 134 -21.88 16.22 -5.42
CA GLU A 134 -21.60 16.79 -4.09
C GLU A 134 -21.43 15.71 -3.01
N ASP A 135 -22.08 14.56 -3.18
CA ASP A 135 -22.01 13.41 -2.27
C ASP A 135 -20.91 12.40 -2.64
N ALA A 136 -20.12 12.66 -3.69
CA ALA A 136 -18.96 11.84 -4.00
C ALA A 136 -17.91 11.94 -2.88
N ALA A 137 -17.43 10.78 -2.45
CA ALA A 137 -16.34 10.63 -1.49
C ALA A 137 -14.98 10.75 -2.17
N TYR A 138 -13.97 11.23 -1.46
CA TYR A 138 -12.60 11.34 -1.94
C TYR A 138 -11.83 10.06 -1.68
N PHE A 139 -10.81 9.81 -2.48
CA PHE A 139 -9.95 8.64 -2.33
C PHE A 139 -8.85 8.89 -1.31
N HIS A 140 -8.61 7.91 -0.46
CA HIS A 140 -7.59 7.98 0.57
C HIS A 140 -6.72 6.73 0.57
N ALA A 141 -5.46 6.93 0.94
CA ALA A 141 -4.55 5.84 1.27
C ALA A 141 -3.54 6.24 2.34
N GLN A 142 -3.36 5.39 3.34
CA GLN A 142 -2.45 5.63 4.46
C GLN A 142 -1.51 4.44 4.64
N PHE A 143 -0.23 4.75 4.79
CA PHE A 143 0.81 3.77 5.07
C PHE A 143 1.06 3.62 6.58
N ARG A 144 1.33 2.39 7.02
CA ARG A 144 1.90 2.09 8.34
C ARG A 144 3.00 1.05 8.23
N ARG A 145 3.93 1.07 9.19
CA ARG A 145 4.93 0.02 9.40
C ARG A 145 5.32 -0.08 10.86
N VAL A 146 5.51 -1.31 11.32
CA VAL A 146 6.11 -1.64 12.61
C VAL A 146 7.10 -2.78 12.39
N ASN A 147 8.37 -2.57 12.79
CA ASN A 147 9.42 -3.56 12.65
C ASN A 147 10.44 -3.48 13.79
N PRO A 148 10.56 -4.51 14.65
CA PRO A 148 9.62 -5.63 14.78
C PRO A 148 8.33 -5.19 15.48
N LEU A 149 7.24 -5.92 15.27
CA LEU A 149 6.04 -5.79 16.11
C LEU A 149 6.41 -6.10 17.59
N PRO A 150 6.03 -5.25 18.56
CA PRO A 150 6.25 -5.54 19.97
C PRO A 150 5.50 -6.81 20.41
N TYR A 151 6.09 -7.53 21.36
CA TYR A 151 5.55 -8.80 21.83
C TYR A 151 4.12 -8.66 22.38
N LYS A 152 3.20 -9.50 21.89
CA LYS A 152 1.76 -9.52 22.26
C LYS A 152 0.98 -8.25 21.93
N GLU A 153 1.49 -7.41 21.04
CA GLU A 153 0.72 -6.31 20.45
C GLU A 153 0.02 -6.74 19.15
N VAL A 154 -1.02 -6.01 18.78
CA VAL A 154 -1.67 -6.14 17.48
C VAL A 154 -1.11 -5.11 16.50
N TYR A 155 -1.04 -5.46 15.22
CA TYR A 155 -0.67 -4.51 14.19
C TYR A 155 -1.90 -3.71 13.75
N THR A 156 -1.84 -2.39 13.86
CA THR A 156 -2.91 -1.53 13.33
C THR A 156 -2.64 -1.20 11.87
N ILE A 157 -3.54 -1.59 10.98
CA ILE A 157 -3.48 -1.27 9.56
C ILE A 157 -3.87 0.20 9.34
N VAL A 158 -4.97 0.62 9.97
CA VAL A 158 -5.42 2.02 10.00
C VAL A 158 -6.32 2.26 11.23
N ASP A 159 -6.25 3.45 11.79
CA ASP A 159 -7.18 3.96 12.80
C ASP A 159 -7.41 5.46 12.57
N GLY A 160 -8.31 6.04 13.37
CA GLY A 160 -8.56 7.48 13.35
C GLY A 160 -9.37 7.98 12.15
N ILE A 161 -9.83 7.08 11.26
CA ILE A 161 -10.78 7.42 10.21
C ILE A 161 -12.06 7.92 10.87
N ARG A 162 -12.52 9.10 10.46
CA ARG A 162 -13.77 9.71 10.91
C ARG A 162 -14.55 10.23 9.73
N GLY A 163 -15.87 10.13 9.81
CA GLY A 163 -16.80 10.50 8.76
C GLY A 163 -17.44 9.28 8.10
N ARG A 164 -18.18 9.52 7.02
CA ARG A 164 -18.89 8.48 6.29
C ARG A 164 -18.08 8.01 5.10
N GLY A 165 -17.98 6.71 4.91
CA GLY A 165 -17.14 6.19 3.84
C GLY A 165 -17.23 4.69 3.63
N GLN A 166 -16.26 4.19 2.88
CA GLN A 166 -16.11 2.78 2.59
C GLN A 166 -14.65 2.39 2.43
N TYR A 167 -14.23 1.36 3.15
CA TYR A 167 -12.94 0.71 2.98
C TYR A 167 -12.97 -0.14 1.71
N VAL A 168 -12.01 0.08 0.82
CA VAL A 168 -11.96 -0.54 -0.52
C VAL A 168 -10.74 -1.41 -0.73
N GLY A 169 -9.80 -1.48 0.20
CA GLY A 169 -8.73 -2.45 0.09
C GLY A 169 -7.59 -2.32 1.07
N THR A 170 -6.79 -3.37 1.11
CA THR A 170 -5.56 -3.46 1.89
C THR A 170 -4.46 -4.02 1.01
N TYR A 171 -3.27 -3.45 1.12
CA TYR A 171 -2.03 -4.14 0.83
C TYR A 171 -1.25 -4.37 2.13
N LEU A 172 -0.70 -5.57 2.32
CA LEU A 172 0.09 -5.96 3.49
C LEU A 172 1.41 -6.58 3.03
N ASN A 173 2.51 -6.12 3.62
CA ASN A 173 3.81 -6.78 3.61
C ASN A 173 4.02 -7.48 4.94
N HIS A 174 4.46 -8.73 4.86
CA HIS A 174 4.77 -9.54 6.03
C HIS A 174 6.19 -10.11 5.89
N GLY A 175 7.10 -9.64 6.75
CA GLY A 175 8.44 -10.18 6.92
C GLY A 175 8.48 -11.10 8.14
N ALA A 176 8.26 -12.40 7.91
CA ALA A 176 8.21 -13.41 8.97
C ALA A 176 9.62 -13.73 9.47
N ASN A 177 9.87 -13.45 10.76
CA ASN A 177 11.13 -13.71 11.44
C ASN A 177 11.16 -15.10 12.10
N SER A 178 9.98 -15.69 12.34
CA SER A 178 9.85 -17.07 12.84
C SER A 178 9.95 -18.10 11.72
N GLU A 179 10.34 -19.35 12.05
CA GLU A 179 10.43 -20.46 11.08
C GLU A 179 9.07 -21.13 10.79
N GLY A 180 8.13 -21.07 11.73
CA GLY A 180 6.82 -21.75 11.63
C GLY A 180 5.80 -21.02 10.77
N TRP A 181 4.60 -21.58 10.64
CA TRP A 181 3.49 -20.88 9.99
C TRP A 181 3.20 -19.56 10.72
N TRP A 182 2.95 -18.48 9.96
CA TRP A 182 2.91 -17.10 10.43
C TRP A 182 1.56 -16.39 10.23
N GLY A 183 0.61 -17.03 9.55
CA GLY A 183 -0.61 -16.38 9.07
C GLY A 183 -1.88 -16.67 9.86
N GLU A 184 -1.81 -17.14 11.12
CA GLU A 184 -3.02 -17.42 11.93
C GLU A 184 -3.73 -16.15 12.43
N GLY A 185 -3.16 -14.97 12.19
CA GLY A 185 -3.62 -13.72 12.78
C GLY A 185 -4.93 -13.22 12.19
N GLU A 186 -5.94 -12.98 13.03
CA GLU A 186 -7.23 -12.46 12.57
C GLU A 186 -7.14 -10.97 12.21
N ILE A 187 -7.70 -10.61 11.05
CA ILE A 187 -8.06 -9.21 10.78
C ILE A 187 -9.36 -8.84 11.53
N LYS A 188 -9.45 -7.60 11.99
CA LYS A 188 -10.58 -7.06 12.76
C LYS A 188 -10.94 -5.68 12.28
N PHE A 189 -12.23 -5.47 12.00
CA PHE A 189 -12.80 -4.16 11.68
C PHE A 189 -13.71 -3.73 12.82
N TYR A 190 -13.37 -2.59 13.42
CA TYR A 190 -14.16 -1.89 14.43
C TYR A 190 -14.85 -0.74 13.70
N ILE A 191 -16.18 -0.77 13.67
CA ILE A 191 -17.00 0.09 12.83
C ILE A 191 -17.94 0.90 13.72
N ASP A 192 -18.04 2.20 13.48
CA ASP A 192 -19.05 3.08 14.07
C ASP A 192 -19.17 2.97 15.61
N GLY A 193 -18.06 3.21 16.31
CA GLY A 193 -17.99 3.26 17.77
C GLY A 193 -17.61 1.95 18.47
N ASP A 194 -17.33 0.88 17.73
CA ASP A 194 -16.79 -0.38 18.30
C ASP A 194 -15.47 -0.14 19.05
N THR A 195 -15.36 -0.69 20.27
CA THR A 195 -14.13 -0.60 21.08
C THR A 195 -13.51 -1.99 21.33
N ASP A 196 -14.11 -2.78 22.22
CA ASP A 196 -13.51 -4.02 22.72
C ASP A 196 -13.76 -5.20 21.77
N PHE A 197 -14.81 -5.12 20.97
CA PHE A 197 -15.24 -6.18 20.06
C PHE A 197 -15.42 -5.61 18.66
N PRO A 198 -14.82 -6.23 17.62
CA PRO A 198 -15.00 -5.81 16.25
C PRO A 198 -16.34 -6.29 15.68
N THR A 199 -17.00 -5.47 14.87
CA THR A 199 -18.15 -5.89 14.05
C THR A 199 -17.78 -7.00 13.05
N ILE A 200 -16.57 -6.96 12.48
CA ILE A 200 -16.08 -8.00 11.56
C ILE A 200 -14.80 -8.61 12.12
N CYS A 201 -14.80 -9.93 12.28
CA CYS A 201 -13.65 -10.73 12.69
C CYS A 201 -13.35 -11.77 11.60
N GLY A 202 -12.11 -11.78 11.10
CA GLY A 202 -11.60 -12.83 10.22
C GLY A 202 -11.20 -14.08 11.00
N THR A 203 -10.64 -15.06 10.28
CA THR A 203 -10.20 -16.36 10.83
C THR A 203 -8.69 -16.57 10.78
N GLY A 204 -8.00 -15.85 9.87
CA GLY A 204 -6.56 -15.90 9.66
C GLY A 204 -6.14 -14.81 8.67
N GLU A 205 -4.85 -14.54 8.58
CA GLU A 205 -4.29 -13.55 7.66
C GLU A 205 -4.42 -14.07 6.23
N GLU A 206 -4.07 -15.33 5.99
CA GLU A 206 -4.25 -15.97 4.69
C GLU A 206 -5.71 -15.99 4.24
N ASP A 207 -6.60 -16.27 5.19
CA ASP A 207 -8.03 -16.35 4.93
C ASP A 207 -8.59 -14.98 4.52
N TYR A 208 -8.14 -13.90 5.16
CA TYR A 208 -8.53 -12.54 4.76
C TYR A 208 -8.10 -12.24 3.33
N PHE A 209 -6.94 -12.72 2.87
CA PHE A 209 -6.47 -12.54 1.50
C PHE A 209 -7.01 -13.62 0.52
N CYS A 210 -8.08 -14.32 0.91
CA CYS A 210 -8.74 -15.39 0.15
C CYS A 210 -7.80 -16.55 -0.23
N GLY A 211 -6.77 -16.77 0.59
CA GLY A 211 -5.98 -17.97 0.61
C GLY A 211 -6.65 -19.08 1.41
N SER A 212 -5.89 -20.16 1.64
CA SER A 212 -6.21 -21.22 2.60
C SER A 212 -5.01 -22.15 2.75
N TYR A 213 -4.96 -22.93 3.83
CA TYR A 213 -3.96 -23.98 4.06
C TYR A 213 -2.52 -23.50 3.82
N GLY A 214 -2.18 -22.36 4.42
CA GLY A 214 -0.84 -21.78 4.36
C GLY A 214 -0.39 -21.34 2.97
N PHE A 215 -1.32 -21.02 2.05
CA PHE A 215 -1.01 -20.79 0.63
C PHE A 215 -0.25 -21.96 -0.03
N ARG A 216 -0.57 -23.19 0.41
CA ARG A 216 0.14 -24.43 0.03
C ARG A 216 1.63 -24.39 0.35
N GLU A 217 1.96 -23.78 1.49
CA GLU A 217 3.29 -23.85 2.10
C GLU A 217 3.78 -25.29 2.10
N ARG A 218 4.98 -25.46 1.57
CA ARG A 218 5.68 -26.75 1.58
C ARG A 218 7.17 -26.53 1.73
N LYS A 219 7.83 -27.50 2.36
CA LYS A 219 9.28 -27.49 2.52
C LYS A 219 9.94 -28.28 1.38
N GLU A 220 10.75 -27.59 0.58
CA GLU A 220 11.57 -28.19 -0.48
C GLU A 220 13.05 -28.01 -0.10
N GLY A 221 13.66 -29.06 0.46
CA GLY A 221 14.99 -28.98 1.06
C GLY A 221 15.01 -28.07 2.29
N ASP A 222 15.88 -27.06 2.28
CA ASP A 222 16.00 -26.07 3.36
C ASP A 222 15.14 -24.81 3.13
N GLN A 223 14.26 -24.81 2.12
CA GLN A 223 13.46 -23.65 1.76
C GLN A 223 11.96 -23.92 1.84
N TYR A 224 11.23 -22.88 2.23
CA TYR A 224 9.78 -22.85 2.10
C TYR A 224 9.38 -22.34 0.72
N VAL A 225 8.44 -23.04 0.09
CA VAL A 225 7.84 -22.67 -1.19
C VAL A 225 6.36 -22.46 -0.98
N TYR A 226 5.81 -21.46 -1.65
CA TYR A 226 4.41 -21.07 -1.59
C TYR A 226 3.86 -20.90 -3.01
N ASP A 227 2.56 -21.11 -3.18
CA ASP A 227 1.92 -20.91 -4.47
C ASP A 227 1.46 -19.44 -4.60
N SER A 228 2.33 -18.62 -5.18
CA SER A 228 2.02 -17.21 -5.46
C SER A 228 0.91 -17.09 -6.52
N PHE A 229 0.00 -16.13 -6.34
CA PHE A 229 -1.08 -15.88 -7.29
C PHE A 229 -1.43 -14.39 -7.38
N SER A 230 -2.06 -14.03 -8.49
CA SER A 230 -2.64 -12.71 -8.72
C SER A 230 -4.01 -12.88 -9.37
N SER A 231 -4.99 -12.13 -8.91
CA SER A 231 -6.36 -12.15 -9.42
C SER A 231 -6.94 -10.73 -9.49
N PRO A 232 -8.13 -10.53 -10.07
CA PRO A 232 -8.80 -9.23 -10.13
C PRO A 232 -8.94 -8.51 -8.77
N TYR A 233 -9.12 -9.26 -7.68
CA TYR A 233 -9.43 -8.70 -6.34
C TYR A 233 -8.39 -9.04 -5.28
N THR A 234 -7.72 -10.18 -5.37
CA THR A 234 -6.75 -10.63 -4.36
C THR A 234 -5.47 -11.18 -4.97
N GLY A 235 -4.40 -11.17 -4.20
CA GLY A 235 -3.15 -11.81 -4.57
C GLY A 235 -2.23 -12.02 -3.38
N PHE A 236 -1.32 -12.96 -3.55
CA PHE A 236 -0.27 -13.28 -2.60
C PHE A 236 1.01 -13.58 -3.38
N TYR A 237 2.13 -13.08 -2.90
CA TYR A 237 3.42 -13.37 -3.48
C TYR A 237 4.50 -13.54 -2.42
N HIS A 238 5.28 -14.60 -2.60
CA HIS A 238 6.52 -14.82 -1.86
C HIS A 238 7.66 -14.12 -2.60
N VAL A 239 8.43 -13.29 -1.89
CA VAL A 239 9.59 -12.57 -2.42
C VAL A 239 10.86 -13.39 -2.16
N PRO A 240 11.51 -13.95 -3.20
CA PRO A 240 12.70 -14.75 -3.00
C PRO A 240 13.83 -13.93 -2.37
N TRP A 241 14.29 -14.41 -1.23
CA TRP A 241 15.37 -13.82 -0.43
C TRP A 241 16.25 -14.92 0.17
N LYS A 242 17.55 -14.62 0.34
CA LYS A 242 18.53 -15.58 0.89
C LYS A 242 18.82 -15.40 2.38
N GLY A 243 18.25 -14.38 3.02
CA GLY A 243 18.37 -14.19 4.47
C GLY A 243 17.34 -15.01 5.23
N SER A 244 17.43 -14.97 6.56
CA SER A 244 16.56 -15.75 7.48
C SER A 244 15.09 -15.31 7.47
N GLN A 245 14.81 -14.03 7.22
CA GLN A 245 13.44 -13.51 7.17
C GLN A 245 12.75 -13.93 5.85
N ARG A 246 11.59 -14.58 5.96
CA ARG A 246 10.73 -14.87 4.80
C ARG A 246 9.84 -13.67 4.50
N ARG A 247 9.70 -13.32 3.22
CA ARG A 247 9.10 -12.05 2.80
C ARG A 247 7.91 -12.25 1.90
N PHE A 248 6.78 -11.66 2.28
CA PHE A 248 5.51 -11.82 1.61
C PHE A 248 4.87 -10.48 1.34
N GLY A 249 4.15 -10.37 0.23
CA GLY A 249 3.18 -9.31 0.06
C GLY A 249 1.86 -9.87 -0.43
N MET A 250 0.79 -9.22 -0.03
CA MET A 250 -0.56 -9.67 -0.28
C MET A 250 -1.50 -8.48 -0.37
N TYR A 251 -2.47 -8.58 -1.28
CA TYR A 251 -3.45 -7.52 -1.48
C TYR A 251 -4.86 -8.09 -1.54
N ARG A 252 -5.81 -7.29 -1.08
CA ARG A 252 -7.25 -7.52 -1.22
C ARG A 252 -7.96 -6.21 -1.51
N TRP A 253 -8.71 -6.19 -2.61
CA TRP A 253 -9.50 -5.06 -3.05
C TRP A 253 -10.99 -5.35 -2.83
N HIS A 254 -11.58 -4.64 -1.88
CA HIS A 254 -13.01 -4.66 -1.59
C HIS A 254 -13.80 -3.79 -2.58
N ILE A 255 -13.71 -4.11 -3.87
CA ILE A 255 -14.35 -3.33 -4.95
C ILE A 255 -15.84 -3.68 -5.03
N THR A 256 -16.17 -4.97 -5.03
CA THR A 256 -17.54 -5.47 -5.10
C THR A 256 -18.13 -5.74 -3.70
N ASP A 257 -17.31 -5.78 -2.67
CA ASP A 257 -17.64 -6.03 -1.26
C ASP A 257 -17.07 -4.96 -0.30
N PRO A 258 -17.26 -3.64 -0.56
CA PRO A 258 -16.72 -2.58 0.29
C PRO A 258 -17.27 -2.65 1.72
N ILE A 259 -16.40 -2.41 2.71
CA ILE A 259 -16.76 -2.35 4.13
C ILE A 259 -17.13 -0.90 4.46
N ARG A 260 -18.43 -0.66 4.71
CA ARG A 260 -18.98 0.69 4.88
C ARG A 260 -19.03 1.09 6.35
N PHE A 261 -18.78 2.36 6.60
CA PHE A 261 -18.85 2.99 7.93
C PHE A 261 -19.55 4.35 7.82
N ARG A 262 -20.18 4.79 8.89
CA ARG A 262 -20.92 6.05 8.98
C ARG A 262 -20.22 7.10 9.83
N GLU A 263 -19.52 6.69 10.87
CA GLU A 263 -18.93 7.56 11.88
C GLU A 263 -17.42 7.39 11.95
N ASP A 264 -16.93 6.15 12.09
CA ASP A 264 -15.51 5.86 12.22
C ASP A 264 -15.15 4.43 11.82
N LEU A 265 -13.86 4.22 11.53
CA LEU A 265 -13.31 2.91 11.20
C LEU A 265 -11.92 2.73 11.80
N LYS A 266 -11.70 1.57 12.41
CA LYS A 266 -10.37 1.06 12.77
C LYS A 266 -10.20 -0.36 12.25
N VAL A 267 -9.03 -0.64 11.70
CA VAL A 267 -8.67 -1.96 11.19
C VAL A 267 -7.36 -2.41 11.80
N THR A 268 -7.36 -3.60 12.39
CA THR A 268 -6.17 -4.23 12.96
C THR A 268 -6.02 -5.64 12.43
N ILE A 269 -4.82 -6.18 12.47
CA ILE A 269 -4.55 -7.59 12.23
C ILE A 269 -3.57 -8.10 13.30
N GLN A 270 -3.80 -9.33 13.76
CA GLN A 270 -2.90 -9.97 14.70
C GLN A 270 -1.69 -10.55 13.96
N ALA A 271 -0.54 -10.66 14.63
CA ALA A 271 0.59 -11.41 14.11
C ALA A 271 0.72 -12.70 14.92
N LEU A 272 0.14 -13.78 14.39
CA LEU A 272 0.06 -15.08 15.08
C LEU A 272 0.56 -16.21 14.19
N GLY A 273 1.38 -17.06 14.77
CA GLY A 273 1.81 -18.31 14.18
C GLY A 273 1.50 -19.51 15.08
N TRP A 274 2.05 -20.67 14.73
CA TRP A 274 2.00 -21.87 15.58
C TRP A 274 3.29 -22.07 16.37
N GLN A 275 3.15 -22.52 17.62
CA GLN A 275 4.23 -23.08 18.43
C GLN A 275 3.84 -24.49 18.94
N SER A 276 4.73 -25.10 19.72
CA SER A 276 4.53 -26.43 20.28
C SER A 276 3.21 -26.58 21.05
N GLU A 277 2.69 -27.82 21.04
CA GLU A 277 1.46 -28.22 21.74
C GLU A 277 0.18 -27.61 21.16
N GLY A 278 0.19 -27.20 19.88
CA GLY A 278 -1.00 -26.64 19.22
C GLY A 278 -1.42 -25.30 19.81
N ARG A 279 -0.44 -24.48 20.23
CA ARG A 279 -0.67 -23.16 20.81
C ARG A 279 -0.28 -22.08 19.82
N TYR A 280 -0.95 -20.94 19.89
CA TYR A 280 -0.57 -19.76 19.11
C TYR A 280 0.74 -19.15 19.63
N LEU A 281 1.54 -18.66 18.69
CA LEU A 281 2.78 -17.91 18.90
C LEU A 281 2.53 -16.44 18.54
N PRO A 282 2.56 -15.51 19.51
CA PRO A 282 2.64 -14.09 19.21
C PRO A 282 3.95 -13.78 18.48
N LEU A 283 3.85 -13.26 17.26
CA LEU A 283 4.99 -12.99 16.39
C LEU A 283 5.54 -11.58 16.60
N GLN A 284 6.83 -11.42 16.33
CA GLN A 284 7.54 -10.13 16.36
C GLN A 284 8.13 -9.86 14.98
N ASP A 285 7.23 -9.77 14.01
CA ASP A 285 7.55 -9.73 12.58
C ASP A 285 7.60 -8.29 12.03
N ASP A 286 8.12 -8.13 10.81
CA ASP A 286 8.12 -6.85 10.09
C ASP A 286 6.80 -6.71 9.32
N LEU A 287 5.93 -5.82 9.78
CA LEU A 287 4.62 -5.60 9.16
C LEU A 287 4.54 -4.18 8.62
N SER A 288 4.13 -4.05 7.37
CA SER A 288 3.73 -2.76 6.80
C SER A 288 2.52 -2.90 5.91
N SER A 289 1.71 -1.87 5.82
CA SER A 289 0.46 -1.93 5.08
C SER A 289 0.09 -0.59 4.46
N VAL A 290 -0.75 -0.66 3.43
CA VAL A 290 -1.53 0.48 2.94
C VAL A 290 -3.00 0.15 3.04
N ALA A 291 -3.73 0.96 3.78
CA ALA A 291 -5.19 0.99 3.76
C ALA A 291 -5.66 1.88 2.62
N PHE A 292 -6.70 1.46 1.89
CA PHE A 292 -7.34 2.22 0.83
C PHE A 292 -8.83 2.37 1.15
N TRP A 293 -9.35 3.60 1.12
CA TRP A 293 -10.76 3.87 1.38
C TRP A 293 -11.25 5.11 0.63
N TYR A 294 -12.56 5.29 0.63
CA TYR A 294 -13.19 6.54 0.24
C TYR A 294 -13.95 7.12 1.43
N GLN A 295 -13.87 8.43 1.66
CA GLN A 295 -14.70 9.09 2.67
C GLN A 295 -15.14 10.50 2.26
N THR A 296 -16.13 11.03 2.97
CA THR A 296 -16.49 12.45 2.93
C THR A 296 -15.46 13.28 3.68
N GLU A 297 -15.17 14.48 3.19
CA GLU A 297 -14.30 15.46 3.87
C GLU A 297 -15.08 16.28 4.93
N PRO A 298 -14.40 16.81 5.96
CA PRO A 298 -12.96 16.72 6.21
C PRO A 298 -12.52 15.38 6.82
N HIS A 299 -11.30 14.96 6.52
CA HIS A 299 -10.63 13.79 7.10
C HIS A 299 -9.81 14.16 8.34
N ALA A 300 -9.55 13.17 9.19
CA ALA A 300 -8.60 13.33 10.30
C ALA A 300 -7.15 13.33 9.76
N PRO A 301 -6.25 14.17 10.28
CA PRO A 301 -4.86 14.19 9.86
C PRO A 301 -4.21 12.82 10.11
N TYR A 302 -3.33 12.41 9.21
CA TYR A 302 -2.63 11.15 9.34
C TYR A 302 -1.55 11.22 10.42
N PRO A 303 -1.25 10.10 11.11
CA PRO A 303 -0.05 10.03 11.91
C PRO A 303 1.17 10.28 11.01
N PRO A 304 2.24 10.89 11.54
CA PRO A 304 3.46 11.08 10.75
C PRO A 304 4.01 9.73 10.30
N LEU A 305 4.56 9.69 9.09
CA LEU A 305 5.32 8.54 8.62
C LEU A 305 6.47 8.23 9.60
N PRO A 306 6.86 6.95 9.75
CA PRO A 306 8.07 6.60 10.48
C PRO A 306 9.29 7.36 9.95
N GLU A 307 10.27 7.58 10.82
CA GLU A 307 11.58 8.11 10.42
C GLU A 307 12.19 7.26 9.30
N LYS A 308 13.00 7.91 8.45
CA LYS A 308 13.64 7.32 7.27
C LYS A 308 14.26 5.94 7.55
N GLU A 309 14.98 5.80 8.66
CA GLU A 309 15.67 4.57 9.06
C GLU A 309 14.69 3.41 9.33
N LYS A 310 13.49 3.71 9.80
CA LYS A 310 12.41 2.74 10.03
C LYS A 310 11.60 2.45 8.77
N LEU A 311 11.74 3.28 7.73
CA LEU A 311 11.19 3.00 6.41
C LEU A 311 12.10 2.06 5.62
N VAL A 312 13.43 2.17 5.71
CA VAL A 312 14.33 1.35 4.89
C VAL A 312 14.12 -0.16 5.11
N ILE A 313 14.24 -0.92 4.02
CA ILE A 313 14.19 -2.39 4.03
C ILE A 313 15.61 -2.91 4.10
N ASP A 314 15.93 -3.68 5.12
CA ASP A 314 17.26 -4.29 5.24
C ASP A 314 17.40 -5.47 4.27
N TRP A 315 18.26 -5.33 3.27
CA TRP A 315 18.66 -6.41 2.36
C TRP A 315 20.08 -6.91 2.64
N SER A 316 20.68 -6.54 3.77
CA SER A 316 22.06 -6.87 4.12
C SER A 316 22.17 -8.04 5.11
N SER A 317 21.11 -8.33 5.86
CA SER A 317 21.05 -9.46 6.80
C SER A 317 21.15 -10.80 6.06
N LYS A 318 22.31 -11.45 6.18
CA LYS A 318 22.55 -12.85 5.77
C LYS A 318 22.10 -13.80 6.86
#